data_AF-A0A0H2TQ59-F1
#
_entry.id   AF-A0A0H2TQ59-F1
#
_cell.length_a   1.000
_cell.length_b   1.000
_cell.length_c   1.000
_cell.angle_alpha   90.00
_cell.angle_beta   90.00
_cell.angle_gamma   90.00
#
_symmetry.space_group_name_H-M   'P 1'
#
loop_
_entity.id
_entity.type
_entity.pdbx_description
1 polymer ?
#
loop_
_entity_poly.entity_id
_entity_poly.type
_entity_poly.pdbx_seq_one_letter_code
_entity_poly.pdbx_strand_id
1 'polypeptide(L)'
;VYRWLLEQHRTPQHPASPITGLLNPTQFGRPDFVRILDRHYDDMLRYKTAAVARGDLGADDDLKVGVFFCGTPVVGEVLADRCAALTARGRDDGSRIEYHFMIEVFN
;
A
#
# COMPACT_ATOMS: atom_id res chain seq x y z
N VAL A 1 13.42 20.64 -10.48
CA VAL A 1 14.80 20.25 -10.89
C VAL A 1 15.72 20.08 -9.69
N TYR A 2 16.00 21.11 -8.86
CA TYR A 2 16.90 21.00 -7.69
C TYR A 2 16.54 19.91 -6.66
N ARG A 3 15.25 19.72 -6.33
CA ARG A 3 14.82 18.72 -5.32
C ARG A 3 15.00 17.27 -5.76
N TRP A 4 14.94 16.98 -7.06
CA TRP A 4 15.18 15.65 -7.61
C TRP A 4 16.67 15.30 -7.60
N LEU A 5 17.53 16.27 -7.94
CA LEU A 5 18.98 16.13 -7.86
C LEU A 5 19.45 15.82 -6.42
N LEU A 6 18.84 16.46 -5.42
CA LEU A 6 19.16 16.22 -4.01
C LEU A 6 18.69 14.86 -3.49
N GLU A 7 17.64 14.29 -4.08
CA GLU A 7 17.22 12.93 -3.75
C GLU A 7 18.17 11.86 -4.33
N GLN A 8 18.91 12.18 -5.40
CA GLN A 8 19.96 11.31 -5.95
C GLN A 8 21.24 11.28 -5.11
N HIS A 9 21.40 12.21 -4.16
CA HIS A 9 22.57 12.25 -3.27
C HIS A 9 22.44 11.35 -2.04
N ARG A 10 21.36 10.58 -1.92
CA ARG A 10 21.20 9.57 -0.87
C ARG A 10 22.23 8.45 -1.09
N THR A 11 22.97 8.12 -0.04
CA THR A 11 23.94 7.02 -0.05
C THR A 11 23.61 6.02 1.06
N PRO A 12 24.19 4.79 1.05
CA PRO A 12 24.00 3.86 2.15
C PRO A 12 24.44 4.43 3.51
N GLN A 13 25.46 5.29 3.52
CA GLN A 13 25.99 5.95 4.73
C GLN A 13 25.11 7.13 5.17
N HIS A 14 24.44 7.80 4.23
CA HIS A 14 23.53 8.92 4.49
C HIS A 14 22.20 8.72 3.74
N PRO A 15 21.33 7.82 4.24
CA PRO A 15 20.11 7.42 3.52
C PRO A 15 18.97 8.44 3.62
N ALA A 16 19.04 9.37 4.58
CA ALA A 16 18.06 10.42 4.77
C ALA A 16 18.19 11.51 3.71
N SER A 17 17.06 12.07 3.27
CA SER A 17 17.06 13.23 2.38
C SER A 17 17.79 14.40 3.04
N PRO A 18 18.77 15.04 2.40
CA PRO A 18 19.48 16.19 2.97
C PRO A 18 18.60 17.40 3.24
N ILE A 19 17.44 17.50 2.57
CA ILE A 19 16.52 18.64 2.72
C ILE A 19 15.46 18.39 3.80
N THR A 20 14.85 17.20 3.79
CA THR A 20 13.70 16.90 4.65
C THR A 20 14.07 16.06 5.86
N GLY A 21 15.26 15.43 5.86
CA GLY A 21 15.68 14.46 6.87
C GLY A 21 14.93 13.12 6.80
N LEU A 22 14.02 12.93 5.84
CA LEU A 22 13.22 11.72 5.74
C LEU A 22 13.98 10.58 5.07
N LEU A 23 13.88 9.38 5.64
CA LEU A 23 14.31 8.14 4.99
C LEU A 23 13.40 7.75 3.83
N ASN A 24 12.12 8.12 3.90
CA ASN A 24 11.15 7.78 2.87
C ASN A 24 11.48 8.53 1.57
N PRO A 25 11.49 7.85 0.41
CA PRO A 25 11.80 8.47 -0.86
C PRO A 25 10.66 9.39 -1.31
N THR A 26 11.01 10.55 -1.87
CA THR A 26 10.05 11.44 -2.52
C THR A 26 9.91 11.04 -3.99
N GLN A 27 8.70 10.71 -4.43
CA GLN A 27 8.40 10.47 -5.84
C GLN A 27 7.68 11.68 -6.43
N PHE A 28 8.08 12.08 -7.64
CA PHE A 28 7.48 13.22 -8.34
C PHE A 28 6.52 12.72 -9.41
N GLY A 29 5.31 13.27 -9.44
CA GLY A 29 4.23 12.87 -10.34
C GLY A 29 2.98 12.44 -9.58
N ARG A 30 2.00 11.91 -10.32
CA ARG A 30 0.79 11.33 -9.73
C ARG A 30 1.11 9.91 -9.22
N PRO A 31 0.70 9.55 -7.99
CA PRO A 31 0.81 8.18 -7.52
C PRO A 31 0.01 7.22 -8.41
N ASP A 32 0.64 6.12 -8.78
CA ASP A 32 -0.01 5.02 -9.48
C ASP A 32 -0.65 4.09 -8.43
N PHE A 33 -1.84 4.46 -7.96
CA PHE A 33 -2.55 3.75 -6.90
C PHE A 33 -2.83 2.29 -7.25
N VAL A 34 -3.09 1.98 -8.52
CA VAL A 34 -3.34 0.62 -9.00
C VAL A 34 -2.10 -0.24 -8.77
N ARG A 35 -0.95 0.18 -9.31
CA ARG A 35 0.31 -0.57 -9.13
C ARG A 35 0.75 -0.65 -7.68
N ILE A 36 0.50 0.39 -6.88
CA ILE A 36 0.84 0.42 -5.46
C ILE A 36 0.02 -0.61 -4.68
N LEU A 37 -1.30 -0.62 -4.87
CA LEU A 37 -2.19 -1.56 -4.18
C LEU A 37 -1.98 -3.00 -4.64
N ASP A 38 -1.66 -3.22 -5.92
CA ASP A 38 -1.36 -4.57 -6.44
C ASP A 38 -0.10 -5.16 -5.82
N ARG A 39 0.95 -4.33 -5.73
CA ARG A 39 2.17 -4.74 -5.04
C ARG A 39 1.89 -5.04 -3.57
N HIS A 40 1.10 -4.18 -2.92
CA HIS A 40 0.71 -4.40 -1.53
C HIS A 40 -0.07 -5.72 -1.36
N TYR A 41 -0.94 -6.07 -2.30
CA TYR A 41 -1.62 -7.36 -2.32
C TYR A 41 -0.64 -8.54 -2.34
N ASP A 42 0.35 -8.50 -3.22
CA ASP A 42 1.36 -9.55 -3.31
C ASP A 42 2.20 -9.65 -2.00
N ASP A 43 2.47 -8.52 -1.36
CA ASP A 43 3.12 -8.47 -0.04
C ASP A 43 2.23 -9.07 1.06
N MET A 44 0.91 -8.80 1.04
CA MET A 44 -0.05 -9.39 1.98
C MET A 44 -0.22 -10.89 1.76
N LEU A 45 -0.15 -11.36 0.52
CA LEU A 45 -0.17 -12.78 0.20
C LEU A 45 1.05 -13.50 0.80
N ARG A 46 2.24 -12.91 0.66
CA ARG A 46 3.47 -13.43 1.28
C ARG A 46 3.37 -13.40 2.80
N TYR A 47 2.86 -12.31 3.37
CA TYR A 47 2.65 -12.18 4.80
C TYR A 47 1.71 -13.27 5.33
N LYS A 48 0.54 -13.45 4.71
CA LYS A 48 -0.44 -14.48 5.09
C LYS A 48 0.18 -15.87 5.01
N THR A 49 0.85 -16.19 3.90
CA THR A 49 1.53 -17.48 3.72
C THR A 49 2.54 -17.75 4.84
N ALA A 50 3.35 -16.75 5.19
CA ALA A 50 4.31 -16.87 6.28
C ALA A 50 3.64 -16.98 7.66
N ALA A 51 2.55 -16.26 7.89
CA ALA A 51 1.78 -16.34 9.14
C ALA A 51 1.11 -17.71 9.32
N VAL A 52 0.55 -18.28 8.25
CA VAL A 52 0.01 -19.65 8.25
C VAL A 52 1.09 -20.68 8.55
N ALA A 53 2.27 -20.55 7.93
CA ALA A 53 3.39 -21.44 8.19
C ALA A 53 3.90 -21.38 9.64
N ARG A 54 3.78 -20.22 10.31
CA ARG A 54 4.10 -20.06 11.74
C ARG A 54 2.98 -20.51 12.67
N GLY A 55 1.77 -20.73 12.16
CA GLY A 55 0.58 -21.05 12.95
C GLY A 55 -0.09 -19.82 13.59
N ASP A 56 0.28 -18.60 13.19
CA ASP A 56 -0.33 -17.35 13.69
C ASP A 56 -1.74 -17.13 13.11
N LEU A 57 -2.00 -17.70 11.92
CA LEU A 57 -3.28 -17.63 11.20
C LEU A 57 -3.62 -19.01 10.62
N GLY A 58 -4.90 -19.33 10.57
CA GLY A 58 -5.42 -20.44 9.77
C GLY A 58 -5.36 -20.13 8.28
N ALA A 59 -5.21 -21.17 7.45
CA ALA A 59 -5.27 -21.01 5.99
C ALA A 59 -6.60 -20.39 5.52
N ASP A 60 -7.68 -20.79 6.21
CA ASP A 60 -9.05 -20.31 5.97
C ASP A 60 -9.38 -18.99 6.66
N ASP A 61 -8.46 -18.38 7.41
CA ASP A 61 -8.74 -17.11 8.08
C ASP A 61 -8.77 -15.96 7.07
N ASP A 62 -9.74 -15.05 7.20
CA ASP A 62 -9.81 -13.85 6.37
C ASP A 62 -8.75 -12.84 6.83
N LEU A 63 -7.94 -12.32 5.90
CA LEU A 63 -6.97 -11.26 6.18
C LEU A 63 -7.54 -9.92 5.74
N LYS A 64 -7.90 -9.07 6.71
CA LYS A 64 -8.55 -7.77 6.45
C LYS A 64 -7.53 -6.64 6.41
N VAL A 65 -7.57 -5.85 5.34
CA VAL A 65 -6.70 -4.69 5.10
C VAL A 65 -7.56 -3.44 5.09
N GLY A 66 -7.32 -2.50 6.01
CA GLY A 66 -7.97 -1.19 6.00
C GLY A 66 -7.23 -0.21 5.07
N VAL A 67 -7.97 0.46 4.19
CA VAL A 67 -7.45 1.55 3.35
C VAL A 67 -8.19 2.83 3.69
N PHE A 68 -7.46 3.78 4.26
CA PHE A 68 -8.00 5.03 4.77
C PHE A 68 -7.58 6.20 3.88
N PHE A 69 -8.54 7.05 3.50
CA PHE A 69 -8.26 8.16 2.60
C PHE A 69 -9.02 9.44 2.98
N CYS A 70 -8.27 10.53 3.14
CA CYS A 70 -8.79 11.88 3.32
C CYS A 70 -8.20 12.78 2.22
N GLY A 71 -9.01 13.12 1.22
CA GLY A 71 -8.55 13.92 0.08
C GLY A 71 -9.63 14.12 -0.99
N THR A 72 -9.20 14.44 -2.22
CA THR A 72 -10.12 14.73 -3.33
C THR A 72 -10.99 13.52 -3.69
N PRO A 73 -12.34 13.67 -3.82
CA PRO A 73 -13.25 12.55 -4.04
C PRO A 73 -12.88 11.65 -5.23
N VAL A 74 -12.40 12.25 -6.34
CA VAL A 74 -11.99 11.53 -7.55
C VAL A 74 -10.87 10.51 -7.29
N VAL A 75 -9.96 10.80 -6.35
CA VAL A 75 -8.92 9.83 -5.96
C VAL A 75 -9.51 8.75 -5.06
N GLY A 76 -10.46 9.12 -4.19
CA GLY A 76 -11.17 8.16 -3.34
C GLY A 76 -11.94 7.12 -4.15
N GLU A 77 -12.57 7.52 -5.26
CA GLU A 77 -13.26 6.61 -6.19
C GLU A 77 -12.30 5.58 -6.79
N VAL A 78 -11.14 6.03 -7.29
CA VAL A 78 -10.10 5.14 -7.83
C VAL A 78 -9.62 4.13 -6.78
N LEU A 79 -9.44 4.56 -5.53
CA LEU A 79 -9.04 3.69 -4.43
C LEU A 79 -10.14 2.69 -4.06
N ALA A 80 -11.40 3.13 -3.98
CA ALA A 80 -12.55 2.29 -3.68
C ALA A 80 -12.71 1.18 -4.72
N ASP A 81 -12.67 1.54 -6.02
CA ASP A 81 -12.77 0.60 -7.13
C ASP A 81 -11.63 -0.43 -7.07
N ARG A 82 -10.41 0.02 -6.78
CA ARG A 82 -9.28 -0.91 -6.70
C ARG A 82 -9.38 -1.85 -5.50
N CYS A 83 -9.82 -1.37 -4.34
CA CYS A 83 -10.05 -2.21 -3.16
C CYS A 83 -11.12 -3.29 -3.42
N ALA A 84 -12.21 -2.92 -4.11
CA ALA A 84 -13.24 -3.88 -4.49
C ALA A 84 -12.67 -4.97 -5.44
N ALA A 85 -11.89 -4.57 -6.45
CA ALA A 85 -11.26 -5.49 -7.38
C ALA A 85 -10.27 -6.45 -6.70
N LEU A 86 -9.45 -5.95 -5.76
CA LEU A 86 -8.50 -6.78 -5.02
C LEU A 86 -9.19 -7.74 -4.05
N THR A 87 -10.30 -7.32 -3.45
CA THR A 87 -11.13 -8.21 -2.61
C THR A 87 -11.74 -9.34 -3.45
N ALA A 88 -12.20 -9.05 -4.67
CA ALA A 88 -12.66 -10.09 -5.59
C ALA A 88 -11.53 -11.06 -5.95
N ARG A 89 -10.33 -10.55 -6.26
CA ARG A 89 -9.14 -11.37 -6.50
C ARG A 89 -8.84 -12.30 -5.31
N GLY A 90 -8.94 -11.80 -4.08
CA GLY A 90 -8.74 -12.59 -2.86
C GLY A 90 -9.69 -13.76 -2.71
N ARG A 91 -10.91 -13.65 -3.25
CA ARG A 91 -11.86 -14.77 -3.30
C ARG A 91 -11.50 -15.75 -4.41
N ASP A 92 -11.16 -15.22 -5.59
CA ASP A 92 -10.86 -16.04 -6.78
C ASP A 92 -9.58 -16.87 -6.61
N ASP A 93 -8.55 -16.32 -5.97
CA ASP A 93 -7.29 -17.03 -5.72
C ASP A 93 -7.25 -17.79 -4.38
N GLY A 94 -8.34 -17.75 -3.61
CA GLY A 94 -8.48 -18.44 -2.32
C GLY A 94 -7.63 -17.85 -1.18
N SER A 95 -6.94 -16.73 -1.40
CA SER A 95 -6.14 -16.08 -0.35
C SER A 95 -7.00 -15.42 0.73
N ARG A 96 -8.28 -15.15 0.46
CA ARG A 96 -9.25 -14.54 1.39
C ARG A 96 -8.75 -13.22 1.98
N ILE A 97 -7.99 -12.46 1.20
CA ILE A 97 -7.55 -11.11 1.55
C ILE A 97 -8.67 -10.14 1.17
N GLU A 98 -9.13 -9.34 2.13
CA GLU A 98 -10.23 -8.39 1.94
C GLU A 98 -9.77 -6.95 2.20
N TYR A 99 -10.04 -6.05 1.26
CA TYR A 99 -9.71 -4.64 1.37
C TYR A 99 -10.96 -3.84 1.75
N HIS A 100 -10.89 -3.12 2.86
CA HIS A 100 -11.94 -2.25 3.36
C HIS A 100 -11.54 -0.78 3.17
N PHE A 101 -12.14 -0.13 2.18
CA PHE A 101 -11.90 1.29 1.91
C PHE A 101 -12.79 2.18 2.79
N MET A 102 -12.20 3.20 3.40
CA MET A 102 -12.87 4.16 4.27
C MET A 102 -12.46 5.58 3.89
N ILE A 103 -13.46 6.42 3.59
CA ILE A 103 -13.24 7.86 3.45
C ILE A 103 -13.26 8.47 4.84
N GLU A 104 -12.18 9.15 5.20
CA GLU A 104 -12.05 9.81 6.49
C GLU A 104 -12.22 11.32 6.35
N VAL A 105 -12.97 11.90 7.28
CA VAL A 105 -13.06 13.34 7.50
C VAL A 105 -12.55 13.58 8.92
N PHE A 106 -11.27 13.89 9.04
CA PHE A 106 -10.66 14.23 10.33
C PHE A 106 -11.13 15.64 10.74
N ASN A 107 -11.91 15.72 11.82
CA ASN A 107 -12.31 16.97 12.49
C ASN A 107 -11.48 17.22 13.75
#